data_AF-A0AAV1KWD7-F1
#
_entry.id   AF-A0AAV1KWD7-F1
#
_cell.length_a   1.000
_cell.length_b   1.000
_cell.length_c   1.000
_cell.angle_alpha   90.00
_cell.angle_beta   90.00
_cell.angle_gamma   90.00
#
_symmetry.space_group_name_H-M   'P 1'
#
loop_
_entity.id
_entity.type
_entity.pdbx_description
1 polymer ?
#
loop_
_entity_poly.entity_id
_entity_poly.type
_entity_poly.pdbx_seq_one_letter_code
_entity_poly.pdbx_strand_id
1 'polypeptide(L)'
;MPLISKWLISIILLIFFVNRGFCIKCWNCRSSNDPKCADPFDNSTVPITDCKEEKGLAHLPGMKSSMCRKIRQKVNGEWRYFRDCAYLGEVGIQGDERFCLMRTGTYNIFIEYCTCNSKDGCNSSSLLSPLPIVIIFSLSYMSRFILSIFS
;
A
#
# COMPACT_ATOMS: atom_id res chain seq x y z
N MET A 1 25.45 6.28 37.64
CA MET A 1 26.10 6.08 36.33
C MET A 1 26.06 4.65 35.75
N PRO A 2 25.92 3.51 36.49
CA PRO A 2 25.91 2.17 35.87
C PRO A 2 24.52 1.67 35.42
N LEU A 3 23.43 2.32 35.85
CA LEU A 3 22.08 1.97 35.40
C LEU A 3 21.81 2.42 33.95
N ILE A 4 22.30 3.60 33.58
CA ILE A 4 22.10 4.17 32.23
C ILE A 4 22.80 3.31 31.15
N SER A 5 23.98 2.75 31.45
CA SER A 5 24.69 1.88 30.51
C SER A 5 23.99 0.53 30.30
N LYS A 6 23.38 -0.05 31.34
CA LYS A 6 22.60 -1.30 31.22
C LYS A 6 21.32 -1.11 30.39
N TRP A 7 20.65 0.03 30.54
CA TRP A 7 19.48 0.37 29.72
C TRP A 7 19.86 0.59 28.25
N LEU A 8 20.97 1.27 27.98
CA LEU A 8 21.48 1.44 26.62
C LEU A 8 21.83 0.10 25.97
N ILE A 9 22.53 -0.79 26.68
CA ILE A 9 22.86 -2.13 26.19
C ILE A 9 21.59 -2.97 25.94
N SER A 10 20.60 -2.88 26.82
CA SER A 10 19.30 -3.57 26.66
C SER A 10 18.51 -3.07 25.44
N ILE A 11 18.46 -1.75 25.23
CA ILE A 11 17.78 -1.13 24.07
C ILE A 11 18.49 -1.53 22.76
N ILE A 12 19.82 -1.52 22.75
CA ILE A 12 20.62 -1.95 21.58
C ILE A 12 20.35 -3.43 21.27
N LEU A 13 20.38 -4.32 22.27
CA LEU A 13 20.01 -5.73 22.10
C LEU A 13 18.58 -5.90 21.58
N LEU A 14 17.61 -5.16 22.13
CA LEU A 14 16.22 -5.23 21.70
C LEU A 14 16.09 -4.86 20.21
N ILE A 15 16.76 -3.78 19.77
CA ILE A 15 16.78 -3.32 18.37
C ILE A 15 17.41 -4.38 17.44
N PHE A 16 18.50 -5.05 17.87
CA PHE A 16 19.14 -6.12 17.10
C PHE A 16 18.23 -7.37 16.92
N PHE A 17 17.29 -7.62 17.83
CA PHE A 17 16.32 -8.70 17.71
C PHE A 17 15.03 -8.33 16.95
N VAL A 18 14.76 -7.04 16.67
CA VAL A 18 13.64 -6.62 15.82
C VAL A 18 14.04 -6.69 14.34
N ASN A 19 14.43 -7.86 13.86
CA ASN A 19 14.41 -8.14 12.42
C ASN A 19 13.11 -8.86 12.07
N ARG A 20 11.99 -8.12 12.15
CA ARG A 20 10.74 -8.56 11.53
C ARG A 20 10.67 -7.95 10.14
N GLY A 21 10.98 -8.75 9.13
CA GLY A 21 10.59 -8.47 7.76
C GLY A 21 9.07 -8.55 7.67
N PHE A 22 8.40 -7.41 7.87
CA PHE A 22 6.96 -7.31 7.65
C PHE A 22 6.70 -7.45 6.15
N CYS A 23 5.84 -8.42 5.78
CA CYS A 23 5.34 -8.52 4.42
C CYS A 23 4.19 -7.52 4.25
N ILE A 24 4.02 -7.01 3.03
CA ILE A 24 2.94 -6.08 2.72
C ILE A 24 1.58 -6.79 2.80
N LYS A 25 0.58 -6.08 3.29
CA LYS A 25 -0.81 -6.53 3.30
C LYS A 25 -1.61 -5.78 2.25
N CYS A 26 -2.44 -6.47 1.48
CA CYS A 26 -3.19 -5.88 0.37
C CYS A 26 -4.66 -6.26 0.44
N TRP A 27 -5.52 -5.42 -0.13
CA TRP A 27 -6.92 -5.83 -0.36
C TRP A 27 -6.93 -6.90 -1.46
N ASN A 28 -7.59 -8.03 -1.19
CA ASN A 28 -7.77 -9.12 -2.13
C ASN A 28 -9.27 -9.31 -2.40
N CYS A 29 -9.78 -8.75 -3.50
CA CYS A 29 -11.19 -8.81 -3.82
C CYS A 29 -11.48 -8.58 -5.31
N ARG A 30 -12.71 -8.92 -5.68
CA ARG A 30 -13.22 -8.79 -7.05
C ARG A 30 -14.64 -8.21 -7.04
N SER A 31 -14.88 -7.15 -7.82
CA SER A 31 -16.17 -6.47 -7.85
C SER A 31 -17.34 -7.29 -8.42
N SER A 32 -17.05 -8.38 -9.13
CA SER A 32 -18.09 -9.32 -9.58
C SER A 32 -18.64 -10.18 -8.43
N ASN A 33 -17.87 -10.36 -7.36
CA ASN A 33 -18.25 -11.20 -6.23
C ASN A 33 -18.75 -10.34 -5.05
N ASP A 34 -18.10 -9.21 -4.81
CA ASP A 34 -18.52 -8.23 -3.82
C ASP A 34 -18.58 -6.82 -4.46
N PRO A 35 -19.78 -6.24 -4.64
CA PRO A 35 -19.94 -4.88 -5.18
C PRO A 35 -19.15 -3.82 -4.42
N LYS A 36 -18.87 -4.02 -3.12
CA LYS A 36 -18.08 -3.10 -2.29
C LYS A 36 -16.60 -3.01 -2.70
N CYS A 37 -16.11 -3.99 -3.47
CA CYS A 37 -14.77 -3.96 -4.04
C CYS A 37 -14.61 -2.98 -5.23
N ALA A 38 -15.73 -2.45 -5.76
CA ALA A 38 -15.72 -1.46 -6.83
C ALA A 38 -15.05 -0.13 -6.41
N ASP A 39 -15.16 0.89 -7.27
CA ASP A 39 -14.82 2.27 -6.89
C ASP A 39 -16.11 3.09 -6.80
N PRO A 40 -16.38 3.81 -5.69
CA PRO A 40 -15.52 3.93 -4.50
C PRO A 40 -15.40 2.62 -3.71
N PHE A 41 -14.21 2.37 -3.16
CA PHE A 41 -13.91 1.16 -2.40
C PHE A 41 -14.50 1.22 -1.00
N ASP A 42 -15.25 0.18 -0.62
CA ASP A 42 -15.77 -0.02 0.73
C ASP A 42 -15.10 -1.26 1.35
N ASN A 43 -14.35 -1.04 2.43
CA ASN A 43 -13.59 -2.08 3.12
C ASN A 43 -14.38 -2.80 4.23
N SER A 44 -15.66 -2.47 4.43
CA SER A 44 -16.46 -3.01 5.54
C SER A 44 -16.64 -4.54 5.50
N THR A 45 -16.60 -5.15 4.32
CA THR A 45 -16.80 -6.59 4.11
C THR A 45 -15.56 -7.31 3.56
N VAL A 46 -14.54 -6.57 3.15
CA VAL A 46 -13.36 -7.12 2.49
C VAL A 46 -12.25 -7.23 3.53
N PRO A 47 -11.75 -8.44 3.86
CA PRO A 47 -10.60 -8.58 4.74
C PRO A 47 -9.32 -8.18 4.01
N ILE A 48 -8.36 -7.63 4.76
CA ILE A 48 -7.01 -7.40 4.24
C ILE A 48 -6.22 -8.71 4.28
N THR A 49 -5.49 -9.02 3.22
CA THR A 49 -4.73 -10.27 3.08
C THR A 49 -3.25 -10.00 3.32
N ASP A 50 -2.59 -10.84 4.12
CA ASP A 50 -1.13 -10.85 4.22
C ASP A 50 -0.55 -11.56 2.99
N CYS A 51 0.20 -10.82 2.16
CA CYS A 51 0.72 -11.37 0.91
C CYS A 51 1.74 -12.50 1.10
N LYS A 52 2.24 -12.71 2.32
CA LYS A 52 3.09 -13.86 2.67
C LYS A 52 2.29 -15.16 2.77
N GLU A 53 1.02 -15.08 3.13
CA GLU A 53 0.15 -16.24 3.34
C GLU A 53 -0.51 -16.73 2.04
N GLU A 54 -0.39 -15.97 0.95
CA GLU A 54 -0.84 -16.44 -0.35
C GLU A 54 -0.04 -17.67 -0.80
N LYS A 55 -0.74 -18.64 -1.39
CA LYS A 55 -0.17 -19.92 -1.85
C LYS A 55 0.87 -19.76 -2.98
N GLY A 56 1.13 -18.54 -3.43
CA GLY A 56 1.99 -18.24 -4.58
C GLY A 56 1.33 -18.62 -5.90
N LEU A 57 2.06 -18.39 -6.99
CA LEU A 57 1.63 -18.73 -8.33
C LEU A 57 2.14 -20.12 -8.70
N ALA A 58 1.24 -21.03 -9.07
CA ALA A 58 1.61 -22.40 -9.45
C ALA A 58 2.63 -22.46 -10.61
N HIS A 59 2.61 -21.47 -11.51
CA HIS A 59 3.53 -21.34 -12.64
C HIS A 59 4.82 -20.59 -12.31
N LEU A 60 4.95 -20.01 -11.10
CA LEU A 60 6.14 -19.29 -10.63
C LEU A 60 6.46 -19.70 -9.18
N PRO A 61 6.91 -20.95 -8.96
CA PRO A 61 7.17 -21.46 -7.63
C PRO A 61 8.28 -20.64 -6.93
N GLY A 62 8.07 -20.34 -5.65
CA GLY A 62 9.05 -19.61 -4.82
C GLY A 62 9.03 -18.08 -4.96
N MET A 63 8.25 -17.53 -5.89
CA MET A 63 8.08 -16.08 -6.03
C MET A 63 7.20 -15.54 -4.90
N LYS A 64 7.65 -14.48 -4.23
CA LYS A 64 6.92 -13.80 -3.16
C LYS A 64 6.36 -12.48 -3.65
N SER A 65 5.13 -12.18 -3.28
CA SER A 65 4.53 -10.87 -3.53
C SER A 65 5.14 -9.82 -2.59
N SER A 66 5.49 -8.67 -3.15
CA SER A 66 6.09 -7.53 -2.42
C SER A 66 5.34 -6.22 -2.65
N MET A 67 4.26 -6.26 -3.42
CA MET A 67 3.48 -5.08 -3.80
C MET A 67 1.99 -5.42 -3.83
N CYS A 68 1.16 -4.40 -3.70
CA CYS A 68 -0.27 -4.50 -3.97
C CYS A 68 -0.57 -4.06 -5.40
N ARG A 69 -1.70 -4.54 -5.93
CA ARG A 69 -2.19 -4.15 -7.24
C ARG A 69 -3.68 -3.91 -7.21
N LYS A 70 -4.10 -2.89 -7.95
CA LYS A 70 -5.47 -2.61 -8.33
C LYS A 70 -5.55 -2.62 -9.84
N ILE A 71 -6.51 -3.36 -10.38
CA ILE A 71 -6.79 -3.45 -11.81
C ILE A 71 -8.19 -2.93 -12.03
N ARG A 72 -8.31 -1.92 -12.90
CA ARG A 72 -9.59 -1.43 -13.39
C ARG A 72 -9.73 -1.89 -14.84
N GLN A 73 -10.74 -2.71 -15.11
CA GLN A 73 -10.95 -3.30 -16.42
C GLN A 73 -12.35 -2.98 -16.94
N LYS A 74 -12.46 -2.51 -18.18
CA LYS A 74 -13.73 -2.36 -18.90
C LYS A 74 -13.86 -3.47 -19.94
N VAL A 75 -14.92 -4.27 -19.86
CA VAL A 75 -15.26 -5.29 -20.88
C VAL A 75 -16.72 -5.13 -21.25
N ASN A 76 -17.03 -5.08 -22.54
CA ASN A 76 -18.39 -4.93 -23.06
C ASN A 76 -19.15 -3.73 -22.44
N GLY A 77 -18.45 -2.63 -22.16
CA GLY A 77 -19.05 -1.44 -21.54
C GLY A 77 -19.09 -1.45 -20.01
N GLU A 78 -18.91 -2.60 -19.37
CA GLU A 78 -18.99 -2.75 -17.91
C GLU A 78 -17.61 -2.66 -17.25
N TRP A 79 -17.54 -1.90 -16.16
CA TRP A 79 -16.34 -1.82 -15.32
C TRP A 79 -16.29 -2.96 -14.31
N ARG A 80 -15.10 -3.56 -14.17
CA ARG A 80 -14.76 -4.57 -13.18
C ARG A 80 -13.47 -4.15 -12.48
N TYR A 81 -13.43 -4.38 -11.17
CA TYR A 81 -12.31 -4.01 -10.31
C TYR A 81 -11.75 -5.27 -9.66
N PHE A 82 -10.43 -5.39 -9.69
CA PHE A 82 -9.68 -6.47 -9.07
C PHE A 82 -8.61 -5.85 -8.18
N ARG A 83 -8.48 -6.36 -6.96
CA ARG A 83 -7.45 -5.96 -6.01
C ARG A 83 -6.79 -7.25 -5.56
N ASP A 84 -5.46 -7.32 -5.64
CA ASP A 84 -4.71 -8.52 -5.31
C ASP A 84 -3.30 -8.15 -4.81
N CYS A 85 -2.63 -9.10 -4.16
CA CYS A 85 -1.17 -9.10 -4.04
C CYS A 85 -0.54 -9.24 -5.43
N ALA A 86 0.54 -8.50 -5.69
CA ALA A 86 1.25 -8.51 -6.96
C ALA A 86 2.67 -9.07 -6.81
N TYR A 87 2.97 -10.05 -7.64
CA TYR A 87 4.22 -10.78 -7.69
C TYR A 87 5.18 -10.22 -8.75
N LEU A 88 4.63 -9.54 -9.75
CA LEU A 88 5.33 -9.03 -10.93
C LEU A 88 4.80 -7.64 -11.27
N GLY A 89 5.66 -6.85 -11.91
CA GLY A 89 5.38 -5.49 -12.34
C GLY A 89 6.32 -4.48 -11.71
N GLU A 90 6.23 -3.24 -12.16
CA GLU A 90 6.92 -2.10 -11.56
C GLU A 90 5.94 -1.33 -10.68
N VAL A 91 6.46 -0.65 -9.66
CA VAL A 91 5.65 0.22 -8.80
C VAL A 91 5.40 1.53 -9.53
N GLY A 92 4.13 1.86 -9.77
CA GLY A 92 3.74 3.06 -10.51
C GLY A 92 4.39 3.19 -11.89
N ILE A 93 4.56 4.44 -12.34
CA ILE A 93 5.40 4.77 -13.51
C ILE A 93 6.64 5.51 -12.99
N GLN A 94 7.83 5.00 -13.28
CA GLN A 94 9.10 5.55 -12.76
C GLN A 94 9.14 5.63 -11.21
N GLY A 95 8.42 4.73 -10.52
CA GLY A 95 8.34 4.70 -9.06
C GLY A 95 7.27 5.59 -8.44
N ASP A 96 6.52 6.38 -9.22
CA ASP A 96 5.41 7.19 -8.71
C ASP A 96 4.09 6.41 -8.80
N GLU A 97 3.64 5.92 -7.64
CA GLU A 97 2.43 5.10 -7.46
C GLU A 97 1.12 5.79 -7.89
N ARG A 98 1.13 7.12 -8.06
CA ARG A 98 -0.05 7.87 -8.50
C ARG A 98 -0.37 7.65 -9.97
N PHE A 99 0.63 7.24 -10.75
CA PHE A 99 0.47 6.96 -12.17
C PHE A 99 0.29 5.47 -12.40
N CYS A 100 -0.75 5.13 -13.16
CA CYS A 100 -1.10 3.75 -13.49
C CYS A 100 -0.83 3.45 -14.95
N LEU A 101 -0.41 2.22 -15.24
CA LEU A 101 -0.19 1.76 -16.60
C LEU A 101 -1.52 1.40 -17.26
N MET A 102 -1.89 2.11 -18.32
CA MET A 102 -3.09 1.82 -19.10
C MET A 102 -2.74 1.02 -20.37
N ARG A 103 -3.50 -0.02 -20.64
CA ARG A 103 -3.44 -0.85 -21.84
C ARG A 103 -4.82 -0.94 -22.48
N THR A 104 -4.89 -0.57 -23.75
CA THR A 104 -6.11 -0.66 -24.55
C THR A 104 -6.00 -1.84 -25.50
N GLY A 105 -7.02 -2.69 -25.52
CA GLY A 105 -7.12 -3.83 -26.45
C GLY A 105 -8.08 -3.55 -27.60
N THR A 106 -8.25 -4.54 -28.47
CA THR A 106 -9.32 -4.58 -29.48
C THR A 106 -10.69 -4.76 -28.83
N TYR A 107 -11.77 -4.29 -29.45
CA TYR A 107 -13.15 -4.43 -28.97
C TYR A 107 -13.50 -3.67 -27.67
N ASN A 108 -13.08 -2.41 -27.51
CA ASN A 108 -13.41 -1.54 -26.36
C ASN A 108 -13.00 -2.12 -24.99
N ILE A 109 -11.92 -2.91 -24.97
CA ILE A 109 -11.33 -3.44 -23.74
C ILE A 109 -10.29 -2.45 -23.23
N PHE A 110 -10.51 -1.92 -22.04
CA PHE A 110 -9.58 -1.02 -21.36
C PHE A 110 -9.11 -1.65 -20.07
N ILE A 111 -7.81 -1.71 -19.82
CA ILE A 111 -7.25 -2.25 -18.59
C ILE A 111 -6.23 -1.26 -18.04
N GLU A 112 -6.40 -0.88 -16.78
CA GLU A 112 -5.48 -0.02 -16.06
C GLU A 112 -4.92 -0.80 -14.88
N TYR A 113 -3.58 -0.84 -14.79
CA TYR A 113 -2.83 -1.49 -13.72
C TYR A 113 -2.20 -0.43 -12.83
N CYS A 114 -2.62 -0.38 -11.58
CA CYS A 114 -2.03 0.44 -10.53
C CYS A 114 -1.32 -0.48 -9.53
N THR A 115 -0.01 -0.35 -9.40
CA THR A 115 0.85 -1.14 -8.51
C THR A 115 1.53 -0.24 -7.50
N CYS A 116 1.54 -0.64 -6.24
CA CYS A 116 2.04 0.17 -5.13
C CYS A 116 2.68 -0.73 -4.07
N ASN A 117 3.64 -0.20 -3.31
CA ASN A 117 4.25 -0.87 -2.16
C ASN A 117 4.57 0.08 -1.00
N SER A 118 4.10 1.33 -1.05
CA SER A 118 4.37 2.35 -0.03
C SER A 118 3.79 2.04 1.34
N LYS A 119 2.68 1.31 1.41
CA LYS A 119 1.99 0.93 2.66
C LYS A 119 1.05 -0.26 2.49
N ASP A 120 0.68 -0.86 3.61
CA ASP A 120 -0.42 -1.83 3.65
C ASP A 120 -1.72 -1.21 3.11
N GLY A 121 -2.43 -1.96 2.29
CA GLY A 121 -3.68 -1.56 1.68
C GLY A 121 -3.55 -0.35 0.76
N CYS A 122 -2.36 -0.05 0.22
CA CYS A 122 -2.15 1.05 -0.74
C CYS A 122 -3.04 0.90 -1.99
N ASN A 123 -3.43 -0.32 -2.35
CA ASN A 123 -4.37 -0.60 -3.43
C ASN A 123 -5.84 -0.36 -3.06
N SER A 124 -6.15 0.41 -2.00
CA SER A 124 -7.51 0.88 -1.68
C SER A 124 -7.93 2.11 -2.50
N SER A 125 -6.99 3.03 -2.75
CA SER A 125 -7.32 4.39 -3.14
C SER A 125 -7.61 4.57 -4.63
N SER A 126 -8.28 5.68 -4.90
CA SER A 126 -8.40 6.33 -6.20
C SER A 126 -7.65 7.66 -6.11
N LEU A 127 -6.52 7.80 -6.81
CA LEU A 127 -5.68 8.98 -7.16
C LEU A 127 -5.54 10.21 -6.23
N LEU A 128 -6.25 10.33 -5.11
CA LEU A 128 -6.26 11.49 -4.24
C LEU A 128 -5.24 11.26 -3.11
N SER A 129 -4.08 11.89 -3.26
CA SER A 129 -3.10 12.06 -2.18
C SER A 129 -3.53 13.24 -1.29
N PRO A 130 -3.88 13.03 -0.01
CA PRO A 130 -4.15 14.14 0.90
C PRO A 130 -2.83 14.69 1.49
N LEU A 131 -2.08 15.49 0.72
CA LEU A 131 -0.86 16.15 1.24
C LEU A 131 -0.74 17.57 0.68
N PRO A 132 -1.31 18.55 1.41
CA PRO A 132 -0.43 19.52 2.11
C PRO A 132 -0.84 19.86 3.55
N ILE A 133 -1.93 19.28 4.10
CA ILE A 133 -2.53 19.75 5.36
C ILE A 133 -1.69 19.38 6.60
N VAL A 134 -1.10 18.17 6.65
CA VAL A 134 -0.36 17.68 7.82
C VAL A 134 0.93 18.49 8.07
N ILE A 135 1.60 18.93 7.00
CA ILE A 135 2.87 19.69 7.08
C ILE A 135 2.64 21.07 7.72
N ILE A 136 1.49 21.70 7.44
CA ILE A 136 1.13 23.02 7.98
C ILE A 136 0.88 22.95 9.49
N PHE A 137 0.20 21.90 9.96
CA PHE A 137 -0.03 21.69 11.40
C PHE A 137 1.28 21.38 12.15
N SER A 138 2.19 20.58 11.58
CA SER A 138 3.49 20.32 12.23
C SER A 138 4.37 21.56 12.33
N LEU A 139 4.39 22.42 11.29
CA LEU A 139 5.21 23.64 11.28
C LEU A 139 4.68 24.69 12.26
N SER A 140 3.35 24.84 12.37
CA SER A 140 2.73 25.78 13.31
C SER A 140 2.90 25.37 14.78
N TYR A 141 2.94 24.06 15.07
CA TYR A 141 3.22 23.55 16.42
C TYR A 141 4.70 23.76 16.79
N MET A 142 5.62 23.48 15.86
CA MET A 142 7.05 23.68 16.08
C MET A 142 7.41 25.15 16.26
N SER A 143 6.78 26.08 15.54
CA SER A 143 7.05 27.52 15.73
C SER A 143 6.60 28.01 17.11
N ARG A 144 5.45 27.55 17.60
CA ARG A 144 4.96 27.86 18.96
C ARG A 144 5.86 27.28 20.04
N PHE A 145 6.35 26.06 19.85
CA PHE A 145 7.27 25.42 20.78
C PHE A 145 8.62 26.16 20.86
N ILE A 146 9.18 26.57 19.71
CA ILE A 146 10.42 27.35 19.67
C ILE A 146 10.23 28.70 20.37
N LEU A 147 9.13 29.41 20.11
CA LEU A 147 8.83 30.67 20.79
C LEU A 147 8.69 30.52 22.32
N SER A 148 8.21 29.37 22.81
CA SER A 148 8.12 29.08 24.25
C SER A 148 9.45 28.74 24.94
N ILE A 149 10.52 28.49 24.18
CA ILE A 149 11.87 28.21 24.73
C ILE A 149 12.67 29.51 24.88
N PHE A 150 12.34 30.54 24.09
CA PHE A 150 13.02 31.85 24.07
C PHE A 150 12.28 32.96 24.85
N SER A 151 11.14 32.64 25.49
CA SER A 151 10.47 33.46 26.51
C SER A 151 10.65 32.83 27.87
#